data_AF-A0AAV0ZZ53-F1
#
_entry.id   AF-A0AAV0ZZ53-F1
#
_cell.length_a   1.000
_cell.length_b   1.000
_cell.length_c   1.000
_cell.angle_alpha   90.00
_cell.angle_beta   90.00
_cell.angle_gamma   90.00
#
_symmetry.space_group_name_H-M   'P 1'
#
loop_
_entity.id
_entity.type
_entity.pdbx_description
1 polymer ?
#
loop_
_entity_poly.entity_id
_entity_poly.type
_entity_poly.pdbx_seq_one_letter_code
_entity_poly.pdbx_strand_id
1 'polypeptide(L)'
;MSHSSLLTPSSSLLSPIPSSSSSPHSHSSSLLSGMICRKLRKSVEFRKTTLKSPVKAVYKDEFWGPQRSLRKGIWSIREDLDVPSSPVYAQGQGPPPMVQERFQSVISQLFQYRIIRCGGAVDDDMANIIVSQLLYLDAVNPNKDIVMYINSPGGSVTAGMAIFDIIRHIRPDVSTVCVGLAASMGAFLLSAGTKGKRFSLPNSRIMIHQPLGGIQGGQIDVNIQANEMLHHKANLNGYLAYHTGQSLDKINQDTDRDYFMSAKEAKEYGLIDGVIMNPLKALQPLAAAEEGNDRAIV
;
A
#
# COMPACT_ATOMS: atom_id res chain seq x y z
N MET A 1 69.42 14.90 -0.08
CA MET A 1 69.19 13.78 -1.02
C MET A 1 67.73 13.87 -1.43
N SER A 2 67.26 14.73 -2.36
CA SER A 2 67.81 15.18 -3.66
C SER A 2 68.14 13.99 -4.57
N HIS A 3 67.77 13.90 -5.86
CA HIS A 3 67.33 14.89 -6.88
C HIS A 3 66.05 14.36 -7.62
N SER A 4 65.27 15.05 -8.47
CA SER A 4 65.43 16.19 -9.42
C SER A 4 66.20 15.82 -10.72
N SER A 5 65.87 16.25 -11.95
CA SER A 5 64.91 17.26 -12.48
C SER A 5 64.49 16.95 -13.96
N LEU A 6 63.35 17.51 -14.39
CA LEU A 6 62.99 18.12 -15.71
C LEU A 6 63.73 17.77 -17.02
N LEU A 7 62.96 17.69 -18.14
CA LEU A 7 63.20 18.47 -19.39
C LEU A 7 62.04 18.38 -20.42
N THR A 8 61.75 19.51 -21.08
CA THR A 8 60.93 19.75 -22.31
C THR A 8 61.78 20.69 -23.24
N PRO A 9 61.33 21.36 -24.34
CA PRO A 9 60.12 21.28 -25.21
C PRO A 9 60.42 21.34 -26.75
N SER A 10 59.38 21.39 -27.63
CA SER A 10 59.22 22.12 -28.94
C SER A 10 58.13 21.43 -29.83
N SER A 11 57.05 22.03 -30.37
CA SER A 11 56.82 23.13 -31.35
C SER A 11 57.36 22.82 -32.77
N SER A 12 56.68 23.01 -33.92
CA SER A 12 55.39 23.65 -34.31
C SER A 12 55.09 23.44 -35.83
N LEU A 13 53.87 23.77 -36.33
CA LEU A 13 53.46 24.24 -37.70
C LEU A 13 52.02 23.75 -38.02
N LEU A 14 50.96 24.58 -37.97
CA LEU A 14 50.40 25.56 -38.95
C LEU A 14 49.47 25.01 -40.07
N SER A 15 48.35 25.73 -40.25
CA SER A 15 47.16 25.47 -41.11
C SER A 15 47.34 25.97 -42.57
N PRO A 16 46.37 25.89 -43.53
CA PRO A 16 45.05 26.56 -43.47
C PRO A 16 43.84 25.91 -44.22
N ILE A 17 42.69 26.60 -44.13
CA ILE A 17 41.40 26.38 -44.83
C ILE A 17 41.40 27.09 -46.21
N PRO A 18 40.50 26.75 -47.16
CA PRO A 18 39.85 27.80 -47.93
C PRO A 18 38.31 27.67 -48.07
N SER A 19 37.68 28.80 -48.41
CA SER A 19 36.23 29.04 -48.52
C SER A 19 35.89 29.86 -49.77
N SER A 20 34.68 29.73 -50.32
CA SER A 20 34.10 30.59 -51.38
C SER A 20 32.55 30.50 -51.32
N SER A 21 31.81 31.57 -51.01
CA SER A 21 31.26 32.65 -51.89
C SER A 21 30.13 32.17 -52.84
N SER A 22 29.01 32.88 -53.12
CA SER A 22 28.49 34.21 -52.72
C SER A 22 27.01 34.40 -53.15
N SER A 23 26.29 35.36 -52.54
CA SER A 23 24.95 35.89 -52.93
C SER A 23 25.02 36.89 -54.12
N PRO A 24 23.98 37.65 -54.61
CA PRO A 24 22.65 37.99 -54.03
C PRO A 24 21.41 38.29 -54.96
N HIS A 25 20.24 38.62 -54.35
CA HIS A 25 19.05 39.40 -54.86
C HIS A 25 18.25 38.86 -56.11
N SER A 26 16.97 39.16 -56.43
CA SER A 26 15.92 40.12 -55.97
C SER A 26 14.45 39.70 -56.36
N HIS A 27 13.45 40.24 -55.62
CA HIS A 27 12.03 40.60 -55.93
C HIS A 27 11.06 39.86 -56.89
N SER A 28 9.79 39.72 -56.39
CA SER A 28 8.46 39.84 -57.05
C SER A 28 8.03 38.79 -58.13
N SER A 29 6.74 38.60 -58.51
CA SER A 29 5.42 38.64 -57.81
C SER A 29 4.30 38.15 -58.74
N SER A 30 3.29 37.40 -58.23
CA SER A 30 1.93 37.23 -58.84
C SER A 30 1.83 36.47 -60.20
N LEU A 31 0.71 35.92 -60.73
CA LEU A 31 -0.74 35.92 -60.43
C LEU A 31 -1.42 34.56 -60.79
N LEU A 32 -2.55 34.29 -60.12
CA LEU A 32 -3.80 33.61 -60.55
C LEU A 32 -3.93 32.11 -60.97
N SER A 33 -5.09 31.58 -60.53
CA SER A 33 -5.89 30.45 -61.03
C SER A 33 -5.33 29.02 -60.87
N GLY A 34 -6.10 28.03 -60.40
CA GLY A 34 -7.52 28.08 -60.01
C GLY A 34 -8.23 26.76 -60.30
N MET A 35 -8.08 25.75 -59.43
CA MET A 35 -8.93 24.54 -59.48
C MET A 35 -9.48 24.15 -58.11
N ILE A 36 -10.80 23.95 -58.10
CA ILE A 36 -11.62 23.75 -56.92
C ILE A 36 -11.65 22.26 -56.58
N CYS A 37 -11.11 21.86 -55.43
CA CYS A 37 -11.33 20.54 -54.87
C CYS A 37 -12.30 20.63 -53.67
N ARG A 38 -13.55 20.21 -53.87
CA ARG A 38 -14.60 20.24 -52.83
C ARG A 38 -14.29 19.22 -51.72
N LYS A 39 -13.99 19.71 -50.51
CA LYS A 39 -13.90 18.89 -49.29
C LYS A 39 -15.24 18.23 -48.95
N LEU A 40 -15.37 16.93 -49.23
CA LEU A 40 -16.41 16.08 -48.65
C LEU A 40 -16.11 15.82 -47.17
N ARG A 41 -16.62 16.69 -46.30
CA ARG A 41 -16.49 16.55 -44.84
C ARG A 41 -17.55 15.58 -44.29
N LYS A 42 -17.35 14.27 -44.49
CA LYS A 42 -18.16 13.26 -43.78
C LYS A 42 -17.79 13.28 -42.29
N SER A 43 -18.70 13.81 -41.48
CA SER A 43 -18.66 13.63 -40.02
C SER A 43 -18.89 12.15 -39.71
N VAL A 44 -17.84 11.43 -39.34
CA VAL A 44 -17.99 10.13 -38.66
C VAL A 44 -18.18 10.45 -37.19
N GLU A 45 -19.44 10.64 -36.82
CA GLU A 45 -19.85 10.90 -35.44
C GLU A 45 -19.64 9.62 -34.63
N PHE A 46 -18.50 9.55 -33.94
CA PHE A 46 -18.15 8.41 -33.10
C PHE A 46 -19.06 8.41 -31.87
N ARG A 47 -20.24 7.80 -32.01
CA ARG A 47 -21.17 7.58 -30.89
C ARG A 47 -20.41 6.86 -29.78
N LYS A 48 -20.12 7.59 -28.71
CA LYS A 48 -19.74 7.00 -27.42
C LYS A 48 -20.95 6.25 -26.87
N THR A 49 -21.15 5.02 -27.34
CA THR A 49 -21.95 4.00 -26.65
C THR A 49 -21.24 3.67 -25.34
N THR A 50 -21.39 4.57 -24.38
CA THR A 50 -20.97 4.39 -23.00
C THR A 50 -21.88 3.31 -22.44
N LEU A 51 -21.40 2.06 -22.45
CA LEU A 51 -22.05 0.94 -21.76
C LEU A 51 -22.03 1.26 -20.26
N LYS A 52 -23.06 2.00 -19.81
CA LYS A 52 -23.32 2.28 -18.40
C LYS A 52 -23.90 1.04 -17.73
N SER A 53 -23.09 -0.01 -17.60
CA SER A 53 -23.17 -0.88 -16.43
C SER A 53 -22.35 -0.18 -15.33
N PRO A 54 -22.98 0.56 -14.40
CA PRO A 54 -22.22 1.09 -13.28
C PRO A 54 -21.69 -0.09 -12.47
N VAL A 55 -20.38 -0.25 -12.42
CA VAL A 55 -19.73 -1.17 -11.48
C VAL A 55 -20.07 -0.66 -10.08
N LYS A 56 -21.12 -1.25 -9.50
CA LYS A 56 -21.61 -0.89 -8.17
C LYS A 56 -20.58 -1.43 -7.18
N ALA A 57 -19.95 -0.54 -6.41
CA ALA A 57 -19.15 -0.95 -5.27
C ALA A 57 -19.96 -1.95 -4.43
N VAL A 58 -19.36 -3.09 -4.07
CA VAL A 58 -20.06 -4.15 -3.33
C VAL A 58 -20.61 -3.62 -2.00
N TYR A 59 -19.94 -2.62 -1.44
CA TYR A 59 -20.28 -1.96 -0.18
C TYR A 59 -20.87 -0.57 -0.42
N LYS A 60 -22.16 -0.53 -0.75
CA LYS A 60 -23.01 0.67 -0.63
C LYS A 60 -23.91 0.51 0.59
N ASP A 61 -23.55 1.20 1.68
CA ASP A 61 -24.33 1.52 2.89
C ASP A 61 -24.94 0.35 3.71
N GLU A 62 -24.96 -0.88 3.20
CA GLU A 62 -25.43 -2.06 3.93
C GLU A 62 -24.29 -2.80 4.66
N PHE A 63 -24.48 -2.95 5.97
CA PHE A 63 -23.49 -3.46 6.92
C PHE A 63 -23.29 -4.99 6.81
N TRP A 64 -22.40 -5.41 5.90
CA TRP A 64 -21.93 -6.81 5.83
C TRP A 64 -20.71 -7.07 6.71
N GLY A 65 -20.97 -7.08 8.02
CA GLY A 65 -20.06 -7.61 9.03
C GLY A 65 -20.88 -8.07 10.22
N PRO A 66 -20.90 -9.36 10.60
CA PRO A 66 -21.71 -9.80 11.73
C PRO A 66 -21.30 -9.03 13.00
N GLN A 67 -22.27 -8.47 13.72
CA GLN A 67 -22.05 -7.90 15.05
C GLN A 67 -21.27 -8.92 15.91
N ARG A 68 -20.33 -8.44 16.74
CA ARG A 68 -19.43 -9.33 17.52
C ARG A 68 -20.20 -10.38 18.35
N SER A 69 -21.38 -10.03 18.83
CA SER A 69 -22.33 -10.90 19.56
C SER A 69 -22.88 -12.09 18.77
N LEU A 70 -22.85 -12.04 17.43
CA LEU A 70 -23.43 -13.06 16.52
C LEU A 70 -22.37 -14.01 15.92
N ARG A 71 -21.11 -13.92 16.34
CA ARG A 71 -20.01 -14.80 15.85
C ARG A 71 -20.02 -16.23 16.43
N LYS A 72 -21.19 -16.82 16.69
CA LYS A 72 -21.32 -18.25 17.07
C LYS A 72 -21.68 -19.10 15.84
N GLY A 73 -21.11 -20.31 15.73
CA GLY A 73 -21.38 -21.24 14.62
C GLY A 73 -20.26 -21.28 13.58
N ILE A 74 -20.17 -20.29 12.68
CA ILE A 74 -19.15 -20.24 11.61
C ILE A 74 -17.71 -20.28 12.17
N TRP A 75 -17.54 -19.83 13.41
CA TRP A 75 -16.26 -19.67 14.09
C TRP A 75 -15.83 -20.92 14.88
N SER A 76 -16.68 -21.93 14.97
CA SER A 76 -16.42 -23.18 15.71
C SER A 76 -15.41 -24.11 15.02
N ILE A 77 -15.04 -23.85 13.76
CA ILE A 77 -13.94 -24.53 13.02
C ILE A 77 -12.53 -24.12 13.56
N ARG A 78 -12.48 -23.50 14.74
CA ARG A 78 -11.26 -23.19 15.49
C ARG A 78 -11.37 -23.50 16.98
N GLU A 79 -12.46 -24.12 17.41
CA GLU A 79 -12.62 -24.59 18.80
C GLU A 79 -11.99 -25.99 18.99
N ASP A 80 -11.63 -26.64 17.88
CA ASP A 80 -10.96 -27.94 17.71
C ASP A 80 -9.46 -27.82 17.36
N LEU A 81 -8.94 -26.60 17.17
CA LEU A 81 -7.50 -26.37 16.92
C LEU A 81 -6.70 -26.49 18.22
N ASP A 82 -6.25 -27.70 18.53
CA ASP A 82 -5.18 -27.95 19.49
C ASP A 82 -3.90 -27.26 19.00
N VAL A 83 -3.64 -26.05 19.50
CA VAL A 83 -2.40 -25.32 19.20
C VAL A 83 -1.26 -26.00 19.94
N PRO A 84 -0.25 -26.58 19.23
CA PRO A 84 0.87 -27.22 19.90
C PRO A 84 1.60 -26.20 20.77
N SER A 85 1.95 -26.61 21.99
CA SER A 85 2.54 -25.78 23.05
C SER A 85 3.96 -25.34 22.72
N SER A 86 4.05 -24.34 21.82
CA SER A 86 5.25 -23.80 21.18
C SER A 86 6.08 -24.80 20.36
N PRO A 87 6.57 -24.43 19.16
CA PRO A 87 7.61 -25.22 18.51
C PRO A 87 8.88 -25.14 19.37
N VAL A 88 9.27 -26.26 19.97
CA VAL A 88 10.62 -26.42 20.50
C VAL A 88 11.56 -26.37 19.30
N TYR A 89 12.22 -25.23 19.10
CA TYR A 89 13.28 -25.11 18.10
C TYR A 89 14.39 -26.09 18.47
N ALA A 90 14.44 -27.22 17.75
CA ALA A 90 15.47 -28.23 17.93
C ALA A 90 16.83 -27.57 17.70
N GLN A 91 17.66 -27.54 18.76
CA GLN A 91 19.03 -27.01 18.73
C GLN A 91 19.95 -27.97 17.96
N GLY A 92 19.76 -28.04 16.65
CA GLY A 92 20.67 -28.71 15.73
C GLY A 92 21.86 -27.80 15.44
N GLN A 93 23.08 -28.25 15.76
CA GLN A 93 24.30 -27.51 15.43
C GLN A 93 24.56 -27.52 13.91
N GLY A 94 24.18 -26.44 13.23
CA GLY A 94 24.64 -26.10 11.88
C GLY A 94 25.72 -25.00 11.92
N PRO A 95 26.50 -24.82 10.84
CA PRO A 95 27.49 -23.75 10.75
C PRO A 95 26.81 -22.36 10.68
N PRO A 96 27.35 -21.32 11.34
CA PRO A 96 26.62 -20.07 11.61
C PRO A 96 26.48 -19.14 10.39
N PRO A 97 25.26 -18.79 9.96
CA PRO A 97 24.97 -17.71 9.02
C PRO A 97 24.98 -16.34 9.71
N MET A 98 25.83 -15.43 9.21
CA MET A 98 25.95 -14.06 9.70
C MET A 98 24.66 -13.24 9.51
N VAL A 99 24.30 -12.43 10.52
CA VAL A 99 23.22 -11.42 10.54
C VAL A 99 21.78 -11.97 10.38
N GLN A 100 21.52 -12.83 9.39
CA GLN A 100 20.18 -13.32 9.05
C GLN A 100 19.52 -14.07 10.22
N GLU A 101 20.24 -14.98 10.90
CA GLU A 101 19.70 -15.68 12.07
C GLU A 101 19.34 -14.74 13.23
N ARG A 102 20.13 -13.67 13.44
CA ARG A 102 19.84 -12.68 14.50
C ARG A 102 18.58 -11.89 14.18
N PHE A 103 18.37 -11.51 12.92
CA PHE A 103 17.12 -10.86 12.50
C PHE A 103 15.91 -11.81 12.59
N GLN A 104 16.07 -13.08 12.20
CA GLN A 104 15.02 -14.10 12.34
C GLN A 104 14.65 -14.33 13.82
N SER A 105 15.65 -14.35 14.71
CA SER A 105 15.44 -14.41 16.17
C SER A 105 14.66 -13.22 16.70
N VAL A 106 14.99 -11.99 16.28
CA VAL A 106 14.25 -10.77 16.70
C VAL A 106 12.82 -10.75 16.13
N ILE A 107 12.61 -11.15 14.88
CA ILE A 107 11.25 -11.24 14.30
C ILE A 107 10.41 -12.27 15.04
N SER A 108 10.99 -13.43 15.37
CA SER A 108 10.33 -14.48 16.16
C SER A 108 9.99 -14.00 17.58
N GLN A 109 10.87 -13.22 18.22
CA GLN A 109 10.59 -12.59 19.52
C GLN A 109 9.44 -11.58 19.42
N LEU A 110 9.45 -10.67 18.43
CA LEU A 110 8.36 -9.72 18.21
C LEU A 110 7.01 -10.44 17.99
N PHE A 111 7.01 -11.56 17.27
CA PHE A 111 5.82 -12.37 17.05
C PHE A 111 5.25 -12.98 18.34
N GLN A 112 6.10 -13.41 19.29
CA GLN A 112 5.65 -13.85 20.63
C GLN A 112 4.94 -12.72 21.40
N TYR A 113 5.35 -11.46 21.19
CA TYR A 113 4.65 -10.27 21.70
C TYR A 113 3.43 -9.86 20.86
N ARG A 114 3.00 -10.69 19.89
CA ARG A 114 1.87 -10.45 18.97
C ARG A 114 2.09 -9.26 18.04
N ILE A 115 3.35 -8.99 17.69
CA ILE A 115 3.75 -7.93 16.77
C ILE A 115 4.02 -8.53 15.38
N ILE A 116 3.24 -8.09 14.39
CA ILE A 116 3.39 -8.44 12.96
C ILE A 116 4.02 -7.25 12.22
N ARG A 117 4.81 -7.53 11.18
CA ARG A 117 5.49 -6.51 10.38
C ARG A 117 5.14 -6.63 8.89
N CYS A 118 4.33 -5.71 8.39
CA CYS A 118 4.06 -5.51 6.97
C CYS A 118 5.08 -4.50 6.42
N GLY A 119 6.19 -4.98 5.88
CA GLY A 119 7.34 -4.14 5.51
C GLY A 119 7.95 -4.52 4.17
N GLY A 120 7.89 -3.59 3.20
CA GLY A 120 8.21 -3.86 1.79
C GLY A 120 6.98 -3.76 0.89
N ALA A 121 7.13 -4.10 -0.39
CA ALA A 121 6.01 -4.17 -1.31
C ALA A 121 5.03 -5.29 -0.91
N VAL A 122 3.74 -5.10 -1.12
CA VAL A 122 2.73 -6.14 -0.85
C VAL A 122 2.69 -7.11 -2.04
N ASP A 123 3.08 -8.35 -1.81
CA ASP A 123 3.03 -9.46 -2.76
C ASP A 123 2.37 -10.69 -2.12
N ASP A 124 2.13 -11.73 -2.92
CA ASP A 124 1.41 -12.93 -2.47
C ASP A 124 2.19 -13.69 -1.38
N ASP A 125 3.53 -13.69 -1.42
CA ASP A 125 4.37 -14.32 -0.39
C ASP A 125 4.27 -13.57 0.96
N MET A 126 4.36 -12.24 0.95
CA MET A 126 4.14 -11.42 2.15
C MET A 126 2.72 -11.61 2.70
N ALA A 127 1.71 -11.65 1.82
CA ALA A 127 0.33 -11.89 2.23
C ALA A 127 0.16 -13.26 2.88
N ASN A 128 0.68 -14.34 2.28
CA ASN A 128 0.64 -15.69 2.84
C ASN A 128 1.27 -15.76 4.24
N ILE A 129 2.41 -15.09 4.45
CA ILE A 129 3.08 -15.01 5.76
C ILE A 129 2.21 -14.25 6.77
N ILE A 130 1.71 -13.07 6.43
CA ILE A 130 0.90 -12.23 7.34
C ILE A 130 -0.42 -12.90 7.68
N VAL A 131 -1.10 -13.51 6.69
CA VAL A 131 -2.33 -14.29 6.89
C VAL A 131 -2.08 -15.45 7.85
N SER A 132 -1.02 -16.24 7.64
CA SER A 132 -0.65 -17.34 8.54
C SER A 132 -0.37 -16.87 9.96
N GLN A 133 0.32 -15.73 10.11
CA GLN A 133 0.61 -15.11 11.41
C GLN A 133 -0.66 -14.64 12.12
N LEU A 134 -1.59 -13.97 11.42
CA LEU A 134 -2.87 -13.52 11.99
C LEU A 134 -3.74 -14.71 12.44
N LEU A 135 -3.82 -15.76 11.62
CA LEU A 135 -4.56 -16.99 11.92
C LEU A 135 -3.98 -17.73 13.14
N TYR A 136 -2.66 -17.84 13.23
CA TYR A 136 -1.98 -18.44 14.39
C TYR A 136 -2.24 -17.64 15.68
N LEU A 137 -2.14 -16.31 15.62
CA LEU A 137 -2.37 -15.46 16.79
C LEU A 137 -3.83 -15.46 17.27
N ASP A 138 -4.80 -15.63 16.36
CA ASP A 138 -6.21 -15.86 16.68
C ASP A 138 -6.42 -17.21 17.40
N ALA A 139 -5.74 -18.27 16.96
CA ALA A 139 -5.82 -19.59 17.61
C ALA A 139 -5.15 -19.61 19.00
N VAL A 140 -3.96 -19.03 19.13
CA VAL A 140 -3.21 -18.99 20.42
C VAL A 140 -3.95 -18.23 21.51
N ASN A 141 -4.50 -17.05 21.18
CA ASN A 141 -5.28 -16.26 22.13
C ASN A 141 -6.21 -15.29 21.37
N PRO A 142 -7.52 -15.60 21.26
CA PRO A 142 -8.45 -14.78 20.50
C PRO A 142 -8.85 -13.47 21.22
N ASN A 143 -8.53 -13.32 22.50
CA ASN A 143 -8.95 -12.20 23.34
C ASN A 143 -7.88 -11.08 23.46
N LYS A 144 -6.65 -11.34 23.00
CA LYS A 144 -5.53 -10.39 23.11
C LYS A 144 -5.23 -9.73 21.77
N ASP A 145 -5.16 -8.41 21.77
CA ASP A 145 -4.81 -7.58 20.60
C ASP A 145 -3.55 -8.07 19.84
N ILE A 146 -3.50 -7.71 18.56
CA ILE A 146 -2.35 -7.87 17.65
C ILE A 146 -1.91 -6.48 17.19
N VAL A 147 -0.60 -6.22 17.11
CA VAL A 147 -0.06 -4.95 16.59
C VAL A 147 0.65 -5.18 15.26
N MET A 148 0.14 -4.58 14.19
CA MET A 148 0.73 -4.65 12.86
C MET A 148 1.43 -3.34 12.50
N TYR A 149 2.77 -3.37 12.43
CA TYR A 149 3.57 -2.26 11.94
C TYR A 149 3.63 -2.27 10.41
N ILE A 150 3.34 -1.13 9.79
CA ILE A 150 3.27 -0.98 8.33
C ILE A 150 4.35 -0.01 7.85
N ASN A 151 5.24 -0.50 7.00
CA ASN A 151 6.19 0.29 6.19
C ASN A 151 6.16 -0.23 4.74
N SER A 152 5.16 0.17 3.96
CA SER A 152 4.90 -0.37 2.63
C SER A 152 4.58 0.72 1.60
N PRO A 153 5.17 0.67 0.39
CA PRO A 153 4.76 1.49 -0.75
C PRO A 153 3.45 1.02 -1.39
N GLY A 154 2.85 -0.09 -0.92
CA GLY A 154 1.74 -0.78 -1.57
C GLY A 154 2.22 -1.97 -2.40
N GLY A 155 1.39 -2.43 -3.34
CA GLY A 155 1.67 -3.61 -4.16
C GLY A 155 0.39 -4.23 -4.72
N SER A 156 0.37 -5.56 -4.82
CA SER A 156 -0.75 -6.34 -5.33
C SER A 156 -2.05 -6.09 -4.54
N VAL A 157 -3.12 -5.76 -5.28
CA VAL A 157 -4.46 -5.53 -4.69
C VAL A 157 -5.02 -6.82 -4.10
N THR A 158 -4.90 -7.95 -4.80
CA THR A 158 -5.41 -9.25 -4.33
C THR A 158 -4.68 -9.73 -3.07
N ALA A 159 -3.36 -9.59 -3.03
CA ALA A 159 -2.54 -9.88 -1.85
C ALA A 159 -2.94 -9.03 -0.64
N GLY A 160 -3.12 -7.71 -0.85
CA GLY A 160 -3.59 -6.81 0.21
C GLY A 160 -5.02 -7.09 0.65
N MET A 161 -5.91 -7.50 -0.26
CA MET A 161 -7.28 -7.90 0.07
C MET A 161 -7.32 -9.20 0.90
N ALA A 162 -6.44 -10.17 0.64
CA ALA A 162 -6.31 -11.37 1.47
C ALA A 162 -5.92 -11.04 2.92
N ILE A 163 -4.95 -10.13 3.14
CA ILE A 163 -4.59 -9.65 4.48
C ILE A 163 -5.79 -8.94 5.12
N PHE A 164 -6.46 -8.05 4.38
CA PHE A 164 -7.60 -7.27 4.84
C PHE A 164 -8.79 -8.14 5.30
N ASP A 165 -9.18 -9.12 4.51
CA ASP A 165 -10.28 -10.01 4.86
C ASP A 165 -9.92 -10.85 6.09
N ILE A 166 -8.67 -11.26 6.25
CA ILE A 166 -8.20 -11.97 7.44
C ILE A 166 -8.19 -11.07 8.69
N ILE A 167 -7.84 -9.78 8.58
CA ILE A 167 -8.00 -8.81 9.69
C ILE A 167 -9.46 -8.73 10.16
N ARG A 168 -10.44 -8.80 9.25
CA ARG A 168 -11.87 -8.84 9.59
C ARG A 168 -12.34 -10.20 10.11
N HIS A 169 -11.70 -11.28 9.65
CA HIS A 169 -12.01 -12.69 9.92
C HIS A 169 -11.28 -13.30 11.13
N ILE A 170 -10.53 -12.52 11.90
CA ILE A 170 -10.03 -12.96 13.22
C ILE A 170 -10.83 -12.34 14.37
N ARG A 171 -10.72 -12.92 15.57
CA ARG A 171 -11.38 -12.48 16.80
C ARG A 171 -10.62 -11.34 17.52
N PRO A 172 -9.27 -11.34 17.61
CA PRO A 172 -8.50 -10.22 18.14
C PRO A 172 -8.75 -8.91 17.41
N ASP A 173 -8.64 -7.79 18.15
CA ASP A 173 -8.47 -6.50 17.53
C ASP A 173 -7.06 -6.39 16.92
N VAL A 174 -6.98 -5.89 15.70
CA VAL A 174 -5.71 -5.54 15.05
C VAL A 174 -5.48 -4.04 15.17
N SER A 175 -4.48 -3.63 15.94
CA SER A 175 -3.95 -2.26 15.92
C SER A 175 -2.97 -2.12 14.75
N THR A 176 -3.06 -1.03 13.99
CA THR A 176 -2.17 -0.75 12.87
C THR A 176 -1.30 0.47 13.18
N VAL A 177 -0.01 0.41 12.85
CA VAL A 177 0.94 1.51 13.13
C VAL A 177 1.81 1.80 11.91
N CYS A 178 1.62 2.98 11.31
CA CYS A 178 2.46 3.42 10.18
C CYS A 178 3.83 3.92 10.65
N VAL A 179 4.88 3.30 10.12
CA VAL A 179 6.29 3.59 10.41
C VAL A 179 7.05 3.85 9.10
N GLY A 180 7.30 5.11 8.77
CA GLY A 180 7.93 5.50 7.51
C GLY A 180 6.90 5.78 6.42
N LEU A 181 6.51 4.75 5.65
CA LEU A 181 5.56 4.90 4.54
C LEU A 181 4.38 3.94 4.67
N ALA A 182 3.17 4.42 4.43
CA ALA A 182 2.03 3.59 4.08
C ALA A 182 1.35 4.19 2.85
N ALA A 183 1.66 3.65 1.66
CA ALA A 183 1.12 4.13 0.40
C ALA A 183 0.26 3.05 -0.29
N SER A 184 -0.73 3.47 -1.07
CA SER A 184 -1.59 2.56 -1.86
C SER A 184 -2.18 1.45 -0.96
N MET A 185 -1.97 0.17 -1.28
CA MET A 185 -2.41 -0.95 -0.42
C MET A 185 -1.84 -0.91 1.01
N GLY A 186 -0.68 -0.29 1.24
CA GLY A 186 -0.17 -0.03 2.59
C GLY A 186 -1.03 0.97 3.37
N ALA A 187 -1.54 2.03 2.73
CA ALA A 187 -2.49 2.96 3.33
C ALA A 187 -3.87 2.32 3.55
N PHE A 188 -4.29 1.47 2.62
CA PHE A 188 -5.52 0.69 2.75
C PHE A 188 -5.47 -0.21 3.99
N LEU A 189 -4.42 -1.04 4.13
CA LEU A 189 -4.20 -1.91 5.28
C LEU A 189 -4.05 -1.14 6.60
N LEU A 190 -3.45 0.05 6.57
CA LEU A 190 -3.40 0.95 7.72
C LEU A 190 -4.81 1.37 8.17
N SER A 191 -5.66 1.79 7.21
CA SER A 191 -7.04 2.22 7.49
C SER A 191 -7.94 1.10 8.01
N ALA A 192 -7.61 -0.15 7.69
CA ALA A 192 -8.36 -1.36 8.04
C ALA A 192 -8.11 -1.89 9.46
N GLY A 193 -7.18 -1.28 10.21
CA GLY A 193 -7.05 -1.58 11.63
C GLY A 193 -8.33 -1.29 12.41
N THR A 194 -8.45 -1.87 13.60
CA THR A 194 -9.64 -1.69 14.44
C THR A 194 -9.83 -0.22 14.78
N LYS A 195 -11.06 0.29 14.61
CA LYS A 195 -11.38 1.71 14.86
C LYS A 195 -11.03 2.11 16.30
N GLY A 196 -10.27 3.20 16.44
CA GLY A 196 -9.69 3.65 17.71
C GLY A 196 -8.28 3.11 17.98
N LYS A 197 -7.78 2.15 17.17
CA LYS A 197 -6.47 1.50 17.31
C LYS A 197 -5.58 1.66 16.06
N ARG A 198 -5.86 2.61 15.18
CA ARG A 198 -5.05 2.93 13.98
C ARG A 198 -4.14 4.13 14.27
N PHE A 199 -2.84 3.99 14.06
CA PHE A 199 -1.85 4.97 14.48
C PHE A 199 -0.76 5.24 13.44
N SER A 200 -0.04 6.33 13.62
CA SER A 200 1.14 6.66 12.81
C SER A 200 2.21 7.37 13.65
N LEU A 201 3.48 7.19 13.29
CA LEU A 201 4.57 8.00 13.85
C LEU A 201 4.61 9.39 13.19
N PRO A 202 5.13 10.44 13.86
CA PRO A 202 4.94 11.83 13.43
C PRO A 202 5.51 12.16 12.04
N ASN A 203 6.63 11.53 11.68
CA ASN A 203 7.33 11.75 10.40
C ASN A 203 6.86 10.80 9.28
N SER A 204 5.94 9.88 9.56
CA SER A 204 5.46 8.94 8.54
C SER A 204 4.61 9.66 7.48
N ARG A 205 4.72 9.21 6.23
CA ARG A 205 3.90 9.66 5.11
C ARG A 205 2.87 8.59 4.76
N ILE A 206 1.64 9.03 4.51
CA ILE A 206 0.52 8.18 4.11
C ILE A 206 0.05 8.64 2.73
N MET A 207 -0.18 7.74 1.79
CA MET A 207 -0.59 8.10 0.43
C MET A 207 -1.71 7.18 -0.06
N ILE A 208 -2.77 7.77 -0.59
CA ILE A 208 -3.87 7.05 -1.26
C ILE A 208 -3.91 7.42 -2.75
N HIS A 209 -4.25 6.44 -3.58
CA HIS A 209 -4.51 6.62 -5.01
C HIS A 209 -5.39 5.47 -5.53
N GLN A 210 -5.84 5.57 -6.77
CA GLN A 210 -6.55 4.51 -7.47
C GLN A 210 -5.61 3.34 -7.81
N PRO A 211 -6.11 2.09 -7.85
CA PRO A 211 -5.29 0.94 -8.19
C PRO A 211 -4.70 1.08 -9.60
N LEU A 212 -3.44 0.70 -9.75
CA LEU A 212 -2.69 0.74 -11.01
C LEU A 212 -2.59 -0.67 -11.60
N GLY A 213 -2.60 -0.76 -12.93
CA GLY A 213 -2.40 -2.01 -13.65
C GLY A 213 -2.15 -1.79 -15.14
N GLY A 214 -1.41 -2.70 -15.76
CA GLY A 214 -1.25 -2.75 -17.22
C GLY A 214 -2.36 -3.60 -17.85
N ILE A 215 -2.85 -3.19 -19.02
CA ILE A 215 -3.86 -3.91 -19.78
C ILE A 215 -3.33 -4.17 -21.18
N GLN A 216 -3.34 -5.43 -21.63
CA GLN A 216 -2.87 -5.84 -22.96
C GLN A 216 -3.64 -7.08 -23.44
N GLY A 217 -4.01 -7.10 -24.71
CA GLY A 217 -4.72 -8.21 -25.35
C GLY A 217 -5.60 -7.75 -26.51
N GLY A 218 -6.52 -8.61 -26.94
CA GLY A 218 -7.58 -8.24 -27.88
C GLY A 218 -8.63 -7.34 -27.25
N GLN A 219 -9.54 -6.79 -28.06
CA GLN A 219 -10.58 -5.85 -27.60
C GLN A 219 -11.47 -6.41 -26.47
N ILE A 220 -11.67 -7.74 -26.43
CA ILE A 220 -12.43 -8.42 -25.39
C ILE A 220 -11.61 -8.49 -24.09
N ASP A 221 -10.34 -8.92 -24.16
CA ASP A 221 -9.44 -9.03 -23.00
C ASP A 221 -9.24 -7.67 -22.32
N VAL A 222 -9.04 -6.62 -23.13
CA VAL A 222 -8.93 -5.22 -22.69
C VAL A 222 -10.19 -4.79 -21.92
N ASN A 223 -11.37 -5.17 -22.40
CA ASN A 223 -12.63 -4.85 -21.74
C ASN A 223 -12.80 -5.64 -20.42
N ILE A 224 -12.44 -6.93 -20.39
CA ILE A 224 -12.51 -7.75 -19.18
C ILE A 224 -11.58 -7.18 -18.08
N GLN A 225 -10.31 -6.92 -18.41
CA GLN A 225 -9.32 -6.38 -17.47
C GLN A 225 -9.69 -4.96 -16.99
N ALA A 226 -10.26 -4.12 -17.87
CA ALA A 226 -10.74 -2.80 -17.47
C ALA A 226 -11.92 -2.87 -16.48
N ASN A 227 -12.85 -3.81 -16.67
CA ASN A 227 -13.96 -4.00 -15.72
C ASN A 227 -13.48 -4.52 -14.36
N GLU A 228 -12.46 -5.39 -14.32
CA GLU A 228 -11.87 -5.85 -13.05
C GLU A 228 -11.12 -4.73 -12.32
N MET A 229 -10.38 -3.88 -13.05
CA MET A 229 -9.75 -2.68 -12.47
C MET A 229 -10.77 -1.71 -11.88
N LEU A 230 -11.92 -1.52 -12.56
CA LEU A 230 -13.04 -0.73 -12.04
C LEU A 230 -13.68 -1.39 -10.81
N HIS A 231 -13.76 -2.72 -10.75
CA HIS A 231 -14.25 -3.46 -9.59
C HIS A 231 -13.33 -3.27 -8.38
N HIS A 232 -12.02 -3.44 -8.54
CA HIS A 232 -11.03 -3.15 -7.52
C HIS A 232 -11.11 -1.69 -7.04
N LYS A 233 -11.16 -0.70 -7.95
CA LYS A 233 -11.30 0.72 -7.59
C LYS A 233 -12.57 0.98 -6.77
N ALA A 234 -13.70 0.44 -7.20
CA ALA A 234 -14.99 0.61 -6.52
C ALA A 234 -14.99 0.00 -5.11
N ASN A 235 -14.42 -1.19 -4.93
CA ASN A 235 -14.35 -1.86 -3.63
C ASN A 235 -13.39 -1.16 -2.66
N LEU A 236 -12.16 -0.85 -3.11
CA LEU A 236 -11.16 -0.15 -2.29
C LEU A 236 -11.68 1.22 -1.83
N ASN A 237 -12.29 1.99 -2.74
CA ASN A 237 -12.82 3.31 -2.40
C ASN A 237 -14.05 3.23 -1.49
N GLY A 238 -14.91 2.22 -1.64
CA GLY A 238 -16.02 1.97 -0.71
C GLY A 238 -15.53 1.67 0.71
N TYR A 239 -14.50 0.84 0.86
CA TYR A 239 -13.91 0.54 2.16
C TYR A 239 -13.14 1.72 2.76
N LEU A 240 -12.40 2.50 1.95
CA LEU A 240 -11.76 3.73 2.41
C LEU A 240 -12.79 4.75 2.91
N ALA A 241 -13.91 4.93 2.20
CA ALA A 241 -15.01 5.79 2.65
C ALA A 241 -15.56 5.31 4.01
N TYR A 242 -15.81 4.01 4.16
CA TYR A 242 -16.26 3.41 5.42
C TYR A 242 -15.26 3.59 6.58
N HIS A 243 -13.96 3.33 6.37
CA HIS A 243 -12.95 3.46 7.42
C HIS A 243 -12.67 4.92 7.82
N THR A 244 -12.78 5.86 6.89
CA THR A 244 -12.48 7.28 7.13
C THR A 244 -13.69 8.10 7.58
N GLY A 245 -14.91 7.69 7.20
CA GLY A 245 -16.12 8.49 7.34
C GLY A 245 -16.27 9.58 6.27
N GLN A 246 -15.37 9.64 5.27
CA GLN A 246 -15.51 10.53 4.12
C GLN A 246 -16.59 10.02 3.16
N SER A 247 -17.19 10.91 2.37
CA SER A 247 -18.11 10.48 1.30
C SER A 247 -17.36 9.71 0.21
N LEU A 248 -18.04 8.75 -0.43
CA LEU A 248 -17.47 7.97 -1.54
C LEU A 248 -17.02 8.89 -2.70
N ASP A 249 -17.74 9.97 -2.97
CA ASP A 249 -17.37 10.95 -4.00
C ASP A 249 -16.06 11.68 -3.64
N LYS A 250 -15.85 12.04 -2.37
CA LYS A 250 -14.60 12.64 -1.90
C LYS A 250 -13.44 11.65 -2.00
N ILE A 251 -13.63 10.39 -1.59
CA ILE A 251 -12.61 9.34 -1.79
C ILE A 251 -12.29 9.16 -3.28
N ASN A 252 -13.31 9.12 -4.16
CA ASN A 252 -13.11 8.98 -5.60
C ASN A 252 -12.31 10.14 -6.20
N GLN A 253 -12.51 11.37 -5.71
CA GLN A 253 -11.76 12.54 -6.13
C GLN A 253 -10.32 12.51 -5.60
N ASP A 254 -10.15 12.32 -4.29
CA ASP A 254 -8.85 12.35 -3.62
C ASP A 254 -7.97 11.14 -3.99
N THR A 255 -8.54 10.04 -4.51
CA THR A 255 -7.78 8.89 -5.03
C THR A 255 -7.49 8.96 -6.54
N ASP A 256 -8.00 9.94 -7.30
CA ASP A 256 -7.73 9.95 -8.76
C ASP A 256 -6.24 10.19 -9.10
N ARG A 257 -5.49 10.79 -8.17
CA ARG A 257 -4.03 10.98 -8.23
C ARG A 257 -3.40 10.60 -6.89
N ASP A 258 -2.08 10.56 -6.85
CA ASP A 258 -1.32 10.35 -5.62
C ASP A 258 -1.58 11.48 -4.62
N TYR A 259 -2.33 11.17 -3.56
CA TYR A 259 -2.70 12.12 -2.51
C TYR A 259 -1.92 11.81 -1.23
N PHE A 260 -0.86 12.57 -1.00
CA PHE A 260 0.06 12.39 0.12
C PHE A 260 -0.32 13.24 1.34
N MET A 261 -0.38 12.60 2.50
CA MET A 261 -0.65 13.18 3.82
C MET A 261 0.51 12.93 4.79
N SER A 262 0.71 13.86 5.71
CA SER A 262 1.42 13.63 6.98
C SER A 262 0.58 12.80 7.93
N ALA A 263 1.20 12.30 9.00
CA ALA A 263 0.46 11.63 10.09
C ALA A 263 -0.67 12.50 10.67
N LYS A 264 -0.50 13.83 10.74
CA LYS A 264 -1.54 14.75 11.23
C LYS A 264 -2.71 14.85 10.24
N GLU A 265 -2.42 15.13 8.98
CA GLU A 265 -3.43 15.26 7.92
C GLU A 265 -4.19 13.94 7.75
N ALA A 266 -3.52 12.78 7.80
CA ALA A 266 -4.16 11.47 7.71
C ALA A 266 -5.09 11.16 8.91
N LYS A 267 -4.80 11.69 10.10
CA LYS A 267 -5.70 11.62 11.25
C LYS A 267 -6.94 12.49 11.02
N GLU A 268 -6.76 13.72 10.56
CA GLU A 268 -7.85 14.65 10.25
C GLU A 268 -8.73 14.14 9.10
N TYR A 269 -8.14 13.42 8.14
CA TYR A 269 -8.83 12.72 7.05
C TYR A 269 -9.59 11.47 7.52
N GLY A 270 -9.22 10.88 8.66
CA GLY A 270 -9.85 9.69 9.24
C GLY A 270 -9.20 8.34 8.89
N LEU A 271 -8.05 8.33 8.20
CA LEU A 271 -7.30 7.10 7.87
C LEU A 271 -6.66 6.46 9.11
N ILE A 272 -6.34 7.27 10.12
CA ILE A 272 -5.84 6.84 11.42
C ILE A 272 -6.57 7.57 12.55
N ASP A 273 -6.50 7.03 13.77
CA ASP A 273 -7.14 7.59 14.96
C ASP A 273 -6.18 8.44 15.81
N GLY A 274 -4.86 8.20 15.72
CA GLY A 274 -3.87 8.91 16.53
C GLY A 274 -2.46 9.01 15.94
N VAL A 275 -1.69 10.01 16.39
CA VAL A 275 -0.27 10.18 16.09
C VAL A 275 0.52 9.95 17.37
N ILE A 276 1.49 9.03 17.35
CA ILE A 276 2.27 8.65 18.53
C ILE A 276 3.44 9.64 18.69
N MET A 277 3.19 10.73 19.42
CA MET A 277 4.18 11.80 19.66
C MET A 277 5.25 11.44 20.71
N ASN A 278 4.91 10.57 21.67
CA ASN A 278 5.84 10.13 22.72
C ASN A 278 5.60 8.64 23.04
N PRO A 279 6.51 7.72 22.67
CA PRO A 279 6.34 6.29 22.88
C PRO A 279 6.11 5.89 24.34
N LEU A 280 6.72 6.61 25.30
CA LEU A 280 6.68 6.27 26.72
C LEU A 280 5.28 6.44 27.36
N LYS A 281 4.38 7.19 26.72
CA LYS A 281 2.95 7.27 27.13
C LYS A 281 2.07 6.28 26.38
N ALA A 282 2.46 5.84 25.18
CA ALA A 282 1.66 4.94 24.34
C ALA A 282 1.97 3.45 24.61
N LEU A 283 3.14 3.14 25.14
CA LEU A 283 3.61 1.79 25.46
C LEU A 283 3.48 1.45 26.95
N GLN A 284 2.61 2.13 27.70
CA GLN A 284 2.20 1.59 28.99
C GLN A 284 1.54 0.22 28.74
N PRO A 285 1.91 -0.83 29.51
CA PRO A 285 1.19 -2.10 29.43
C PRO A 285 -0.30 -1.84 29.60
N LEU A 286 -1.13 -2.37 28.70
CA LEU A 286 -2.57 -2.49 28.93
C LEU A 286 -2.73 -3.10 30.32
N ALA A 287 -3.37 -2.36 31.24
CA ALA A 287 -3.48 -2.77 32.63
C ALA A 287 -4.03 -4.21 32.66
N ALA A 288 -3.28 -5.10 33.31
CA ALA A 288 -3.83 -6.40 33.64
C ALA A 288 -5.11 -6.15 34.43
N ALA A 289 -6.21 -6.79 34.04
CA ALA A 289 -7.45 -6.68 34.79
C ALA A 289 -7.15 -7.03 36.25
N GLU A 290 -7.57 -6.17 37.19
CA GLU A 290 -7.26 -6.36 38.61
C GLU A 290 -7.82 -7.71 39.06
N GLU A 291 -6.93 -8.68 39.29
CA GLU A 291 -7.28 -9.91 39.99
C GLU A 291 -7.65 -9.50 41.42
N GLY A 292 -8.93 -9.67 41.76
CA GLY A 292 -9.50 -9.18 43.00
C GLY A 292 -8.75 -9.71 44.21
N ASN A 293 -8.09 -8.83 44.95
CA ASN A 293 -7.46 -9.15 46.23
C ASN A 293 -8.52 -9.21 47.35
N ASP A 294 -9.46 -10.16 47.24
CA ASP A 294 -10.28 -10.60 48.35
C ASP A 294 -9.40 -11.44 49.30
N ARG A 295 -8.67 -10.73 50.17
CA ARG A 295 -8.02 -11.33 51.33
C ARG A 295 -8.76 -10.92 52.59
N ALA A 296 -9.54 -11.88 53.06
CA ALA A 296 -10.40 -11.83 54.23
C ALA A 296 -9.75 -11.12 55.42
N ILE A 297 -10.56 -10.27 56.07
CA ILE A 297 -10.36 -9.86 57.45
C ILE A 297 -10.83 -11.02 58.34
N VAL A 298 -9.94 -11.52 59.18
CA VAL A 298 -10.21 -12.32 60.39
C VAL A 298 -9.34 -11.75 61.50
#